data_AF-A0AAE1MH80-F1
#
_entry.id   AF-A0AAE1MH80-F1
#
_cell.length_a   1.000
_cell.length_b   1.000
_cell.length_c   1.000
_cell.angle_alpha   90.00
_cell.angle_beta   90.00
_cell.angle_gamma   90.00
#
_symmetry.space_group_name_H-M   'P 1'
#
loop_
_entity.id
_entity.type
_entity.pdbx_description
1 polymer ?
#
loop_
_entity_poly.entity_id
_entity_poly.type
_entity_poly.pdbx_seq_one_letter_code
_entity_poly.pdbx_strand_id
1 'polypeptide(L)'
;MGYGEGKFDMKSDPKKYNLVNPIMKNTVPVHTYGWTALRFGTDNPGVWAFHCHIVAHFFMGMGVVFEEGIERLRVGQLHSSIMGCGETKGLHFKP
;
A
#
# COMPACT_ATOMS: atom_id res chain seq x y z
N MET A 1 1.26 -13.90 -5.74
CA MET A 1 0.17 -14.75 -6.26
C MET A 1 0.53 -15.31 -7.63
N GLY A 2 0.85 -14.44 -8.59
CA GLY A 2 1.23 -14.83 -9.94
C GLY A 2 1.54 -13.58 -10.77
N TYR A 3 1.91 -13.79 -12.03
CA TYR A 3 2.14 -12.74 -13.03
C TYR A 3 1.72 -13.27 -14.40
N GLY A 4 1.58 -12.38 -15.37
CA GLY A 4 1.28 -12.75 -16.75
C GLY A 4 1.59 -11.62 -17.73
N GLU A 5 1.51 -11.94 -19.00
CA GLU A 5 1.69 -11.00 -20.11
C GLU A 5 0.34 -10.49 -20.62
N GLY A 6 0.36 -9.32 -21.26
CA GLY A 6 -0.81 -8.67 -21.79
C GLY A 6 -1.73 -8.08 -20.71
N LYS A 7 -2.96 -7.79 -21.12
CA LYS A 7 -4.01 -7.29 -20.23
C LYS A 7 -4.54 -8.43 -19.38
N PHE A 8 -4.63 -8.21 -18.07
CA PHE A 8 -5.22 -9.16 -17.12
C PHE A 8 -6.63 -9.59 -17.54
N ASP A 9 -6.89 -10.90 -17.56
CA ASP A 9 -8.19 -11.50 -17.81
C ASP A 9 -8.78 -12.13 -16.54
N MET A 10 -9.87 -11.54 -16.05
CA MET A 10 -10.50 -11.94 -14.78
C MET A 10 -11.07 -13.37 -14.79
N LYS A 11 -11.29 -14.00 -15.96
CA LYS A 11 -11.85 -15.36 -16.05
C LYS A 11 -10.77 -16.44 -16.03
N SER A 12 -9.62 -16.16 -16.62
CA SER A 12 -8.57 -17.15 -16.89
C SER A 12 -7.34 -16.98 -15.99
N ASP A 13 -6.91 -15.76 -15.71
CA ASP A 13 -5.67 -15.51 -14.98
C ASP A 13 -5.74 -15.87 -13.48
N PRO A 14 -6.85 -15.65 -12.76
CA PRO A 14 -6.95 -16.10 -11.36
C PRO A 14 -6.74 -17.60 -11.16
N LYS A 15 -7.04 -18.42 -12.18
CA LYS A 15 -6.82 -19.88 -12.14
C LYS A 15 -5.33 -20.26 -12.10
N LYS A 16 -4.44 -19.34 -12.49
CA LYS A 16 -2.99 -19.52 -12.50
C LYS A 16 -2.32 -19.08 -11.18
N TYR A 17 -3.08 -18.56 -10.22
CA TYR A 17 -2.52 -18.08 -8.96
C TYR A 17 -1.97 -19.25 -8.12
N ASN A 18 -0.77 -19.07 -7.58
CA ASN A 18 -0.28 -19.93 -6.50
C ASN A 18 -0.95 -19.50 -5.17
N LEU A 19 -1.95 -20.26 -4.75
CA LEU A 19 -2.70 -20.05 -3.50
C LEU A 19 -2.18 -20.92 -2.34
N VAL A 20 -1.31 -21.89 -2.61
CA VAL A 20 -0.84 -22.86 -1.61
C VAL A 20 0.36 -22.31 -0.86
N ASN A 21 1.35 -21.78 -1.59
CA ASN A 21 2.57 -21.26 -0.99
C ASN A 21 3.18 -20.14 -1.85
N PRO A 22 2.55 -18.95 -1.92
CA PRO A 22 3.13 -17.80 -2.61
C PRO A 22 4.35 -17.25 -1.83
N ILE A 23 5.34 -16.73 -2.56
CA ILE A 23 6.51 -16.10 -1.93
C ILE A 23 6.09 -14.79 -1.23
N MET A 24 6.49 -14.62 0.02
CA MET A 24 6.34 -13.39 0.78
C MET A 24 7.42 -12.38 0.39
N LYS A 25 7.01 -11.17 -0.04
CA LYS A 25 7.91 -10.09 -0.48
C LYS A 25 7.31 -8.72 -0.15
N ASN A 26 8.15 -7.70 -0.03
CA ASN A 26 7.76 -6.29 0.08
C ASN A 26 7.81 -5.53 -1.26
N THR A 27 8.63 -5.99 -2.20
CA THR A 27 8.78 -5.40 -3.55
C THR A 27 8.58 -6.47 -4.62
N VAL A 28 7.81 -6.14 -5.66
CA VAL A 28 7.62 -6.99 -6.84
C VAL A 28 7.62 -6.15 -8.11
N PRO A 29 8.24 -6.62 -9.21
CA PRO A 29 8.13 -5.93 -10.48
C PRO A 29 6.77 -6.19 -11.14
N VAL A 30 6.32 -5.21 -11.92
CA VAL A 30 5.40 -5.42 -13.04
C VAL A 30 6.26 -5.40 -14.29
N HIS A 31 6.28 -6.51 -15.03
CA HIS A 31 7.07 -6.62 -16.25
C HIS A 31 6.41 -5.83 -17.39
N THR A 32 7.20 -5.48 -18.41
CA THR A 32 6.74 -4.74 -19.59
C THR A 32 5.51 -5.40 -20.20
N TYR A 33 4.45 -4.62 -20.44
CA TYR A 33 3.19 -5.09 -21.01
C TYR A 33 2.53 -6.26 -20.27
N GLY A 34 2.79 -6.43 -18.98
CA GLY A 34 2.21 -7.51 -18.17
C GLY A 34 1.44 -7.05 -16.95
N TRP A 35 1.11 -8.01 -16.09
CA TRP A 35 0.45 -7.81 -14.81
C TRP A 35 1.11 -8.66 -13.73
N THR A 36 0.99 -8.23 -12.47
CA THR A 36 1.44 -8.96 -11.29
C THR A 36 0.35 -8.92 -10.23
N ALA A 37 -0.02 -10.09 -9.70
CA ALA A 37 -1.02 -10.23 -8.65
C ALA A 37 -0.37 -10.41 -7.26
N LEU A 38 -0.81 -9.57 -6.33
CA LEU A 38 -0.40 -9.53 -4.93
C LEU A 38 -1.60 -9.89 -4.03
N ARG A 39 -1.31 -10.33 -2.81
CA ARG A 39 -2.28 -10.52 -1.73
C ARG A 39 -1.59 -10.18 -0.42
N PHE A 40 -2.26 -9.42 0.43
CA PHE A 40 -1.83 -9.09 1.78
C PHE A 40 -3.04 -9.13 2.71
N GLY A 41 -2.80 -9.34 4.01
CA GLY A 41 -3.80 -9.16 5.06
C GLY A 41 -3.81 -7.70 5.50
N THR A 42 -4.99 -7.21 5.91
CA THR A 42 -5.16 -5.87 6.47
C THR A 42 -5.24 -5.96 8.00
N ASP A 43 -4.10 -6.26 8.62
CA ASP A 43 -3.97 -6.61 10.05
C ASP A 43 -3.04 -5.66 10.84
N ASN A 44 -2.62 -4.55 10.22
CA ASN A 44 -1.68 -3.58 10.74
C ASN A 44 -2.22 -2.13 10.62
N PRO A 45 -3.01 -1.66 11.61
CA PRO A 45 -3.63 -0.33 11.60
C PRO A 45 -2.66 0.79 11.23
N GLY A 46 -2.98 1.58 10.21
CA GLY A 46 -1.99 2.47 9.63
C GLY A 46 -2.41 3.12 8.31
N VAL A 47 -1.55 4.04 7.90
CA VAL A 47 -1.53 4.62 6.56
C VAL A 47 -0.23 4.15 5.88
N TRP A 48 -0.35 3.37 4.81
CA TRP A 48 0.76 2.64 4.19
C TRP A 48 0.99 3.08 2.75
N ALA A 49 2.23 3.44 2.41
CA ALA A 49 2.60 3.76 1.03
C ALA A 49 2.76 2.48 0.19
N PHE A 50 2.18 2.47 -1.00
CA PHE A 50 2.42 1.46 -2.01
C PHE A 50 2.75 2.16 -3.34
N HIS A 51 4.02 2.12 -3.75
CA HIS A 51 4.52 2.99 -4.81
C HIS A 51 5.56 2.30 -5.71
N CYS A 52 5.85 2.93 -6.86
CA CYS A 52 6.97 2.54 -7.68
C CYS A 52 8.28 2.86 -6.96
N HIS A 53 9.17 1.87 -6.84
CA HIS A 53 10.45 2.03 -6.13
C HIS A 53 11.55 2.71 -6.97
N ILE A 54 11.20 3.23 -8.15
CA ILE A 54 12.07 4.11 -8.94
C ILE A 54 11.82 5.54 -8.47
N VAL A 55 12.84 6.18 -7.88
CA VAL A 55 12.73 7.50 -7.23
C VAL A 55 12.12 8.55 -8.16
N ALA A 56 12.52 8.59 -9.43
CA ALA A 56 11.97 9.53 -10.40
C ALA A 56 10.46 9.33 -10.60
N HIS A 57 9.99 8.08 -10.68
CA HIS A 57 8.57 7.78 -10.85
C HIS A 57 7.77 8.10 -9.59
N PHE A 58 8.32 7.82 -8.40
CA PHE A 58 7.70 8.20 -7.13
C PHE A 58 7.55 9.73 -7.03
N PHE A 59 8.60 10.48 -7.36
CA PHE A 59 8.57 11.94 -7.38
C PHE A 59 7.54 12.50 -8.38
N MET A 60 7.34 11.82 -9.51
CA MET A 60 6.30 12.15 -10.50
C MET A 60 4.89 11.67 -10.09
N GLY A 61 4.71 11.09 -8.90
CA GLY A 61 3.41 10.72 -8.35
C GLY A 61 2.96 9.28 -8.61
N MET A 62 3.84 8.39 -9.06
CA MET A 62 3.50 6.97 -9.29
C MET A 62 3.45 6.18 -7.97
N GLY A 63 2.35 6.35 -7.23
CA GLY A 63 2.07 5.61 -6.02
C GLY A 63 0.64 5.83 -5.52
N VAL A 64 0.25 5.01 -4.56
CA VAL A 64 -1.02 5.12 -3.83
C VAL A 64 -0.74 4.99 -2.34
N VAL A 65 -1.74 5.34 -1.54
CA VAL A 65 -1.72 5.20 -0.08
C VAL A 65 -2.90 4.33 0.32
N PHE A 66 -2.63 3.30 1.13
CA PHE A 66 -3.66 2.48 1.76
C PHE A 66 -3.90 2.96 3.18
N GLU A 67 -5.17 3.00 3.56
CA GLU A 67 -5.61 3.31 4.92
C GLU A 67 -6.34 2.10 5.48
N GLU A 68 -5.93 1.62 6.66
CA GLU A 68 -6.59 0.52 7.33
C GLU A 68 -6.66 0.74 8.84
N GLY A 69 -7.83 0.40 9.43
CA GLY A 69 -7.99 0.33 10.88
C GLY A 69 -7.66 1.60 11.65
N ILE A 70 -7.78 2.79 11.05
CA ILE A 70 -7.38 4.07 11.69
C ILE A 70 -8.13 4.31 12.99
N GLU A 71 -9.36 3.80 13.13
CA GLU A 71 -10.13 3.85 14.38
C GLU A 71 -9.45 3.12 15.55
N ARG A 72 -8.57 2.15 15.25
CA ARG A 72 -7.77 1.41 16.24
C ARG A 72 -6.49 2.17 16.61
N LEU A 73 -6.04 3.07 15.73
CA LEU A 73 -5.04 4.05 16.10
C LEU A 73 -5.71 5.08 17.01
N ARG A 74 -5.27 5.14 18.26
CA ARG A 74 -5.72 6.18 19.19
C ARG A 74 -5.08 7.50 18.74
N VAL A 75 -5.63 8.13 17.70
CA VAL A 75 -5.06 9.34 17.08
C VAL A 75 -4.81 10.45 18.11
N GLY A 76 -5.70 10.59 19.11
CA GLY A 76 -5.51 11.53 20.23
C GLY A 76 -4.38 11.18 21.21
N GLN A 77 -3.76 10.01 21.08
CA GLN A 77 -2.60 9.55 21.85
C GLN A 77 -1.33 9.45 20.99
N LEU A 78 -1.38 9.89 19.72
CA LEU A 78 -0.17 9.99 18.91
C LEU A 78 0.78 11.03 19.52
N HIS A 79 2.08 10.78 19.38
CA HIS A 79 3.07 11.67 19.96
C HIS A 79 2.95 13.07 19.35
N SER A 80 2.87 14.10 20.20
CA SER A 80 2.60 15.48 19.74
C SER A 80 3.63 16.01 18.73
N SER A 81 4.85 15.45 18.72
CA SER A 81 5.90 15.80 17.76
C SER A 81 5.53 15.50 16.29
N ILE A 82 4.60 14.58 16.03
CA ILE A 82 4.18 14.24 14.65
C ILE A 82 2.94 15.02 14.20
N MET A 83 2.32 15.79 15.10
CA MET A 83 1.09 16.56 14.85
C MET A 83 1.35 18.08 14.75
N GLY A 84 2.60 18.49 14.47
CA GLY A 84 3.04 19.89 14.53
C GLY A 84 2.97 20.68 13.22
N CYS A 85 2.42 20.10 12.14
CA CYS A 85 2.44 20.69 10.80
C CYS A 85 1.06 20.66 10.11
N GLY A 86 0.92 21.41 9.01
CA GLY A 86 -0.34 21.50 8.27
C GLY A 86 -1.55 21.80 9.16
N GLU A 87 -2.69 21.17 8.84
CA GLU A 87 -3.93 21.28 9.62
C GLU A 87 -3.84 20.60 11.00
N THR A 88 -2.95 19.61 11.18
CA THR A 88 -2.84 18.90 12.45
C THR A 88 -2.22 19.75 13.56
N LYS A 89 -1.45 20.79 13.20
CA LYS A 89 -0.84 21.75 14.13
C LYS A 89 -1.85 22.38 15.11
N GLY A 90 -3.12 22.53 14.72
CA GLY A 90 -4.17 23.12 15.58
C GLY A 90 -4.90 22.13 16.48
N LEU A 91 -4.77 20.82 16.25
CA LEU A 91 -5.61 19.79 16.90
C LEU A 91 -5.14 19.41 18.31
N HIS A 92 -3.90 19.69 18.68
CA HIS A 92 -3.35 19.41 20.02
C HIS A 92 -3.22 20.64 20.93
N PHE A 93 -3.62 21.83 20.47
CA PHE A 93 -3.57 23.09 21.25
C PHE A 93 -4.94 23.54 21.75
N LYS A 94 -5.74 22.62 22.31
CA LYS A 94 -6.80 23.01 23.24
C LYS A 94 -6.37 22.59 24.65
N PRO A 95 -6.21 23.55 25.60
CA PRO A 95 -6.05 23.22 27.01
C PRO A 95 -7.27 22.46 27.55
#